data_AF-A0A382WM58-F1
#
_entry.id   AF-A0A382WM58-F1
#
_cell.length_a   1.000
_cell.length_b   1.000
_cell.length_c   1.000
_cell.angle_alpha   90.00
_cell.angle_beta   90.00
_cell.angle_gamma   90.00
#
_symmetry.space_group_name_H-M   'P 1'
#
loop_
_entity.id
_entity.type
_entity.pdbx_description
1 polymer ?
#
loop_
_entity_poly.entity_id
_entity_poly.type
_entity_poly.pdbx_seq_one_letter_code
_entity_poly.pdbx_strand_id
1 'polypeptide(L)'
;LLSKYGGMSISIVSLLFFNRFVTDPLTGLKAFKRRLINKLDLKAEGVELDAEIIAKLSFQNEYILELPVEYFPRLKMEGKKITIIDGIKTIYYFIKLRFMDRKKQ
;
A
#
# COMPACT_ATOMS: atom_id res chain seq x y z
N LEU A 1 -18.29 -6.87 3.47
CA LEU A 1 -17.47 -8.11 3.41
C LEU A 1 -16.38 -8.04 2.35
N LEU A 2 -16.72 -7.87 1.06
CA LEU A 2 -15.75 -7.86 -0.03
C LEU A 2 -14.60 -6.84 0.15
N SER A 3 -14.89 -5.63 0.64
CA SER A 3 -13.86 -4.63 0.92
C SER A 3 -12.92 -5.01 2.07
N LYS A 4 -13.40 -5.77 3.07
CA LYS A 4 -12.60 -6.20 4.22
C LYS A 4 -11.62 -7.29 3.80
N TYR A 5 -12.12 -8.31 3.09
CA TYR A 5 -11.29 -9.39 2.57
C TYR A 5 -10.35 -8.91 1.45
N GLY A 6 -10.76 -7.91 0.66
CA GLY A 6 -9.89 -7.27 -0.32
C GLY A 6 -8.73 -6.50 0.31
N GLY A 7 -8.94 -5.80 1.43
CA GLY A 7 -7.83 -5.18 2.17
C GLY A 7 -6.87 -6.24 2.72
N MET A 8 -7.42 -7.28 3.35
CA MET A 8 -6.63 -8.37 3.93
C MET A 8 -5.81 -9.14 2.88
N SER A 9 -6.33 -9.35 1.66
CA SER A 9 -5.58 -10.01 0.60
C SER A 9 -4.36 -9.18 0.18
N ILE A 10 -4.50 -7.86 0.10
CA ILE A 10 -3.39 -6.95 -0.19
C ILE A 10 -2.33 -7.00 0.92
N SER A 11 -2.76 -7.04 2.20
CA SER A 11 -1.85 -7.21 3.34
C SER A 11 -1.07 -8.53 3.27
N ILE A 12 -1.72 -9.63 2.90
CA ILE A 12 -1.08 -10.94 2.73
C ILE A 12 -0.09 -10.91 1.57
N VAL A 13 -0.45 -10.31 0.44
CA VAL A 13 0.44 -10.13 -0.71
C VAL A 13 1.68 -9.32 -0.31
N SER A 14 1.49 -8.25 0.47
CA SER A 14 2.60 -7.45 1.01
C SER A 14 3.53 -8.28 1.90
N LEU A 15 2.95 -9.10 2.79
CA LEU A 15 3.71 -10.00 3.65
C LEU A 15 4.51 -11.02 2.84
N LEU A 16 3.91 -11.64 1.83
CA LEU A 16 4.56 -12.67 1.01
C LEU A 16 5.72 -12.11 0.17
N PHE A 17 5.55 -10.94 -0.44
CA PHE A 17 6.56 -10.40 -1.36
C PHE A 17 7.63 -9.53 -0.69
N PHE A 18 7.29 -8.88 0.42
CA PHE A 18 8.15 -7.89 1.08
C PHE A 18 8.44 -8.21 2.55
N ASN A 19 7.94 -9.34 3.06
CA ASN A 19 8.02 -9.70 4.47
C ASN A 19 7.50 -8.60 5.40
N ARG A 20 6.44 -7.90 4.95
CA ARG A 20 5.85 -6.76 5.66
C ARG A 20 4.33 -6.89 5.68
N PHE A 21 3.76 -7.03 6.88
CA PHE A 21 2.31 -6.97 7.06
C PHE A 21 1.89 -5.54 7.42
N VAL A 22 0.88 -5.02 6.73
CA VAL A 22 0.25 -3.72 7.00
C VAL A 22 -1.24 -3.96 7.10
N THR A 23 -1.86 -3.58 8.21
CA THR A 23 -3.27 -3.84 8.52
C THR A 23 -4.22 -3.09 7.58
N ASP A 24 -3.88 -1.84 7.24
CA ASP A 24 -4.59 -1.06 6.22
C ASP A 24 -3.62 -0.48 5.16
N PRO A 25 -3.29 -1.25 4.10
CA PRO A 25 -2.30 -0.83 3.11
C PRO A 25 -2.74 0.38 2.28
N LEU A 26 -4.05 0.57 2.07
CA LEU A 26 -4.63 1.63 1.24
C LEU A 26 -5.21 2.77 2.10
N THR A 27 -4.68 2.98 3.31
CA THR A 27 -5.10 4.07 4.19
C THR A 27 -4.91 5.44 3.52
N GLY A 28 -5.88 6.34 3.65
CA GLY A 28 -5.75 7.70 3.13
C GLY A 28 -4.86 8.62 3.97
N LEU A 29 -4.51 8.21 5.20
CA LEU A 29 -3.75 9.03 6.15
C LEU A 29 -2.37 8.43 6.38
N LYS A 30 -1.33 9.14 5.96
CA LYS A 30 0.07 8.73 6.12
C LYS A 30 0.94 9.94 6.49
N ALA A 31 1.88 9.74 7.40
CA ALA A 31 2.83 10.75 7.82
C ALA A 31 4.26 10.26 7.62
N PHE A 32 5.14 11.12 7.10
CA PHE A 32 6.51 10.75 6.77
C PHE A 32 7.50 11.81 7.24
N LYS A 33 8.70 11.38 7.62
CA LYS A 33 9.83 12.30 7.72
C LYS A 33 10.18 12.80 6.33
N ARG A 34 10.35 14.12 6.16
CA ARG A 34 10.67 14.74 4.86
C ARG A 34 11.89 14.14 4.15
N ARG A 35 12.94 13.81 4.91
CA ARG A 35 14.16 13.18 4.36
C ARG A 35 13.88 11.79 3.79
N LEU A 36 13.00 11.03 4.43
CA LEU A 36 12.64 9.68 4.02
C LEU A 36 11.83 9.71 2.71
N ILE A 37 10.77 10.50 2.65
CA ILE A 37 9.91 10.55 1.45
C ILE A 37 10.68 11.01 0.20
N ASN A 38 11.61 11.97 0.36
CA ASN A 38 12.47 12.42 -0.73
C ASN A 38 13.43 11.33 -1.22
N LYS A 39 13.92 10.46 -0.33
CA LYS A 39 14.83 9.35 -0.66
C LYS A 39 14.12 8.21 -1.40
N LEU A 40 12.80 8.05 -1.21
CA LEU A 40 12.05 6.98 -1.86
C LEU A 40 11.87 7.18 -3.37
N ASP A 41 12.07 8.39 -3.92
CA ASP A 41 11.94 8.68 -5.37
C ASP A 41 10.66 8.05 -5.96
N LEU A 42 9.51 8.39 -5.37
CA LEU A 42 8.21 7.81 -5.73
C LEU A 42 7.77 8.28 -7.13
N LYS A 43 7.29 7.34 -7.95
CA LYS A 43 6.92 7.59 -9.37
C LYS A 43 5.52 7.11 -9.72
N ALA A 44 4.92 6.29 -8.88
CA ALA A 44 3.57 5.82 -9.06
C ALA A 44 2.56 6.93 -8.75
N GLU A 45 1.40 6.85 -9.39
CA GLU A 45 0.26 7.73 -9.14
C GLU A 45 -0.93 6.86 -8.75
N GLY A 46 -1.91 7.44 -8.04
CA GLY A 46 -3.11 6.70 -7.63
C GLY A 46 -2.86 5.68 -6.52
N VAL A 47 -3.52 4.52 -6.60
CA VAL A 47 -3.45 3.45 -5.59
C VAL A 47 -2.16 2.63 -5.66
N GLU A 48 -1.45 2.74 -6.78
CA GLU A 48 -0.13 2.15 -6.99
C GLU A 48 0.93 2.83 -6.12
N LEU A 49 0.74 4.11 -5.76
CA LEU A 49 1.62 4.85 -4.87
C LEU A 49 1.72 4.20 -3.49
N ASP A 50 0.60 3.72 -2.95
CA ASP A 50 0.58 3.04 -1.65
C ASP A 50 1.40 1.74 -1.68
N ALA A 51 1.30 0.98 -2.78
CA ALA A 51 2.12 -0.20 -3.00
C ALA A 51 3.61 0.16 -3.14
N GLU A 52 3.94 1.22 -3.88
CA GLU A 52 5.31 1.69 -4.05
C GLU A 52 5.96 2.09 -2.72
N ILE A 53 5.23 2.84 -1.89
CA ILE A 53 5.68 3.25 -0.57
C ILE A 53 5.98 2.02 0.29
N ILE A 54 5.04 1.08 0.41
CA ILE A 54 5.22 -0.10 1.25
C ILE A 54 6.39 -0.95 0.76
N ALA A 55 6.49 -1.16 -0.56
CA ALA A 55 7.57 -1.93 -1.15
C ALA A 55 8.95 -1.29 -0.90
N LYS A 56 9.10 0.00 -1.18
CA LYS A 56 10.38 0.70 -1.03
C LYS A 56 10.80 0.86 0.43
N LEU A 57 9.86 1.13 1.33
CA LEU A 57 10.15 1.11 2.78
C LEU A 57 10.60 -0.27 3.25
N SER A 58 10.00 -1.33 2.69
CA SER A 58 10.39 -2.71 3.00
C SER A 58 11.79 -3.04 2.46
N PHE A 59 12.12 -2.60 1.25
CA PHE A 59 13.47 -2.79 0.68
C PHE A 59 14.55 -2.02 1.45
N GLN A 60 14.23 -0.84 1.98
CA GLN A 60 15.15 -0.05 2.79
C GLN A 60 15.17 -0.44 4.27
N ASN A 61 14.42 -1.48 4.68
CA ASN A 61 14.26 -1.90 6.08
C ASN A 61 13.82 -0.76 7.02
N GLU A 62 13.01 0.17 6.51
CA GLU A 62 12.47 1.28 7.28
C GLU A 62 11.26 0.84 8.12
N TYR A 63 11.00 1.51 9.23
CA TYR A 63 9.89 1.17 10.14
C TYR A 63 8.57 1.76 9.65
N ILE A 64 7.49 0.97 9.75
CA ILE A 64 6.10 1.41 9.52
C ILE A 64 5.38 1.27 10.85
N LEU A 65 4.88 2.39 11.39
CA LEU A 65 4.09 2.41 12.62
C LEU A 65 2.61 2.57 12.24
N GLU A 66 1.79 1.60 12.60
CA GLU A 66 0.33 1.69 12.47
C GLU A 66 -0.27 2.20 13.78
N LEU A 67 -1.02 3.30 13.70
CA LEU A 67 -1.77 3.85 14.82
C LEU A 67 -3.26 3.54 14.62
N PRO A 68 -3.96 3.05 15.65
CA PRO A 68 -5.40 2.83 15.56
C PRO A 68 -6.12 4.17 15.42
N VAL A 69 -7.08 4.23 14.50
CA VAL A 69 -7.93 5.41 14.26
C VAL A 69 -9.37 4.94 14.14
N GLU A 70 -10.28 5.69 14.74
CA GLU A 70 -11.71 5.51 14.52
C GLU A 70 -12.09 6.05 13.14
N TYR A 71 -12.55 5.17 12.27
CA TYR A 71 -12.92 5.51 10.90
C TYR A 71 -14.32 4.99 10.58
N PHE A 72 -15.17 5.87 10.04
CA PHE A 72 -16.49 5.53 9.55
C PHE A 72 -16.42 5.23 8.05
N PRO A 73 -16.52 3.96 7.62
CA PRO A 73 -16.38 3.60 6.23
C PRO A 73 -17.59 4.07 5.42
N ARG A 74 -17.32 4.80 4.34
CA ARG A 74 -18.35 5.18 3.37
C ARG A 74 -18.89 3.97 2.61
N LEU A 75 -20.20 3.93 2.44
CA LEU A 75 -20.89 2.99 1.56
C LEU A 75 -20.60 3.30 0.09
N LYS A 76 -20.79 2.31 -0.79
CA LYS A 76 -20.68 2.52 -2.24
C LYS A 76 -21.61 3.64 -2.73
N MET A 77 -22.82 3.71 -2.16
CA MET A 77 -23.82 4.73 -2.49
C MET A 77 -23.41 6.14 -2.05
N GLU A 78 -22.55 6.26 -1.03
CA GLU A 78 -22.02 7.52 -0.52
C GLU A 78 -20.76 7.98 -1.28
N GLY A 79 -20.50 7.40 -2.46
CA GLY A 79 -19.38 7.77 -3.32
C GLY A 79 -18.04 7.21 -2.85
N LYS A 80 -18.02 5.96 -2.36
CA LYS A 80 -16.75 5.25 -2.10
C LYS A 80 -15.93 5.18 -3.39
N LYS A 81 -14.83 5.93 -3.43
CA LYS A 81 -13.98 6.10 -4.63
C LYS A 81 -13.17 4.85 -4.97
N ILE A 82 -12.83 4.03 -3.98
CA ILE A 82 -12.01 2.84 -4.19
C ILE A 82 -12.84 1.67 -4.71
N THR A 83 -12.37 1.08 -5.80
CA THR A 83 -13.03 -0.02 -6.50
C THR A 83 -12.24 -1.32 -6.34
N ILE A 84 -12.84 -2.44 -6.75
CA ILE A 84 -12.15 -3.75 -6.76
C ILE A 84 -11.00 -3.74 -7.77
N ILE A 85 -11.16 -3.00 -8.88
CA ILE A 85 -10.15 -2.83 -9.92
C ILE A 85 -8.88 -2.22 -9.32
N ASP A 86 -9.04 -1.24 -8.43
CA ASP A 86 -7.93 -0.61 -7.73
C ASP A 86 -7.17 -1.62 -6.87
N GLY A 87 -7.88 -2.50 -6.15
CA GLY A 87 -7.23 -3.58 -5.38
C GLY A 87 -6.44 -4.56 -6.26
N ILE A 88 -6.97 -4.93 -7.43
CA ILE A 88 -6.26 -5.79 -8.40
C ILE A 88 -5.02 -5.07 -8.95
N LYS A 89 -5.14 -3.78 -9.29
CA LYS A 89 -4.00 -2.96 -9.73
C LYS A 89 -2.91 -2.90 -8.66
N THR A 90 -3.25 -2.70 -7.39
CA THR A 90 -2.31 -2.70 -6.27
C THR A 90 -1.56 -4.04 -6.17
N ILE A 91 -2.26 -5.18 -6.25
CA ILE A 91 -1.64 -6.51 -6.21
C ILE A 91 -0.70 -6.71 -7.40
N TYR A 92 -1.15 -6.37 -8.61
CA TYR A 92 -0.31 -6.44 -9.81
C TYR A 92 0.94 -5.56 -9.68
N TYR A 93 0.79 -4.36 -9.13
CA TYR A 93 1.90 -3.43 -8.93
C TYR A 93 2.90 -3.96 -7.88
N PHE A 94 2.45 -4.57 -6.79
CA PHE A 94 3.34 -5.25 -5.84
C PHE A 94 4.18 -6.34 -6.52
N ILE A 95 3.55 -7.18 -7.33
CA ILE A 95 4.25 -8.21 -8.10
C ILE A 95 5.28 -7.56 -9.04
N LYS A 96 4.87 -6.53 -9.78
CA LYS A 96 5.74 -5.77 -10.69
C LYS A 96 6.97 -5.22 -9.96
N LEU A 97 6.79 -4.55 -8.83
CA LEU A 97 7.88 -3.97 -8.03
C LEU A 97 8.85 -5.04 -7.51
N ARG A 98 8.33 -6.18 -7.05
CA ARG A 98 9.17 -7.27 -6.54
C ARG A 98 10.14 -7.81 -7.59
N PHE A 99 9.71 -7.92 -8.84
CA PHE A 99 10.52 -8.51 -9.90
C PHE A 99 11.29 -7.50 -10.76
N MET A 100 10.77 -6.28 -10.96
CA MET A 100 11.38 -5.28 -11.83
C MET A 100 12.28 -4.30 -11.08
N ASP A 101 11.86 -3.82 -9.90
CA ASP A 101 12.60 -2.76 -9.18
C ASP A 101 13.71 -3.31 -8.29
N ARG A 102 13.64 -4.59 -7.88
CA ARG A 102 14.76 -5.26 -7.19
C ARG A 102 16.05 -5.29 -8.04
N LYS A 103 15.95 -5.20 -9.37
CA LYS A 103 17.12 -5.17 -10.26
C LYS A 103 17.78 -3.79 -10.35
N LYS A 104 17.15 -2.73 -9.81
CA LYS A 104 17.60 -1.34 -9.94
C LYS A 104 18.06 -0.69 -8.63
N GLN A 105 17.88 -1.34 -7.48
CA GLN A 105 18.44 -0.93 -6.18
C GLN A 105 19.60 -1.84 -5.82
#